data_AF-A0A4Y2GF09-F1
#
_entry.id   AF-A0A4Y2GF09-F1
#
_cell.length_a   1.000
_cell.length_b   1.000
_cell.length_c   1.000
_cell.angle_alpha   90.00
_cell.angle_beta   90.00
_cell.angle_gamma   90.00
#
_symmetry.space_group_name_H-M   'P 1'
#
loop_
_entity.id
_entity.type
_entity.pdbx_description
1 polymer ?
#
loop_
_entity_poly.entity_id
_entity_poly.type
_entity_poly.pdbx_seq_one_letter_code
_entity_poly.pdbx_strand_id
1 'polypeptide(L)'
;MSSSRRNCVNHPDVFCYICGEYTLNENRKTVSAFVKRDYLGYFGVRFGDQNKTWAPHQVCKTCTEHLRQWTTGKRKSLKFGVPMVWREPPNHFDDCYFYLVNITGINRNNRSKWTYPGLVSERRPVPSLRGSANPNVSPGTRAL
;
A
#
# COMPACT_ATOMS: atom_id res chain seq x y z
N MET A 1 -10.84 25.23 27.58
CA MET A 1 -10.05 24.81 26.40
C MET A 1 -10.46 23.39 26.06
N SER A 2 -11.34 23.21 25.06
CA SER A 2 -11.84 21.89 24.68
C SER A 2 -10.70 21.09 24.06
N SER A 3 -10.29 20.01 24.72
CA SER A 3 -9.39 19.01 24.15
C SER A 3 -10.12 18.36 22.96
N SER A 4 -9.96 18.94 21.78
CA SER A 4 -10.42 18.32 20.53
C SER A 4 -9.90 16.89 20.52
N ARG A 5 -10.81 15.91 20.43
CA ARG A 5 -10.45 14.48 20.44
C ARG A 5 -9.50 14.26 19.26
N ARG A 6 -8.25 13.94 19.57
CA ARG A 6 -7.09 13.94 18.65
C ARG A 6 -7.16 12.72 17.72
N ASN A 7 -8.13 12.73 16.83
CA ASN A 7 -8.40 11.62 15.92
C ASN A 7 -7.86 11.94 14.53
N CYS A 8 -7.33 10.94 13.84
CA CYS A 8 -6.92 11.05 12.44
C CYS A 8 -8.09 11.57 11.58
N VAL A 9 -7.80 12.44 10.62
CA VAL A 9 -8.80 12.96 9.67
C VAL A 9 -9.33 11.82 8.79
N ASN A 10 -8.45 10.91 8.40
CA ASN A 10 -8.78 9.79 7.54
C ASN A 10 -8.75 8.47 8.32
N HIS A 11 -9.65 7.56 7.96
CA HIS A 11 -9.57 6.17 8.40
C HIS A 11 -8.44 5.43 7.63
N PRO A 12 -7.59 4.61 8.27
CA PRO A 12 -6.47 3.91 7.60
C PRO A 12 -6.88 3.16 6.32
N ASP A 13 -8.03 2.49 6.35
CA ASP A 13 -8.55 1.70 5.24
C ASP A 13 -8.98 2.49 3.99
N VAL A 14 -8.95 3.83 4.03
CA VAL A 14 -9.07 4.61 2.78
C VAL A 14 -7.79 4.54 1.95
N PHE A 15 -6.68 4.07 2.52
CA PHE A 15 -5.40 3.88 1.85
C PHE A 15 -5.13 2.40 1.55
N CYS A 16 -4.36 2.16 0.50
CA CYS A 16 -3.90 0.83 0.16
C CYS A 16 -2.68 0.44 0.98
N TYR A 17 -2.71 -0.70 1.69
CA TYR A 17 -1.57 -1.20 2.44
C TYR A 17 -0.30 -1.38 1.57
N ILE A 18 -0.44 -1.82 0.32
CA ILE A 18 0.72 -2.16 -0.53
C ILE A 18 1.38 -0.90 -1.11
N CYS A 19 0.61 0.10 -1.55
CA CYS A 19 1.14 1.26 -2.27
C CYS A 19 1.00 2.59 -1.53
N GLY A 20 0.32 2.63 -0.38
CA GLY A 20 0.09 3.85 0.41
C GLY A 20 -0.92 4.83 -0.18
N GLU A 21 -1.38 4.62 -1.42
CA GLU A 21 -2.26 5.57 -2.10
C GLU A 21 -3.71 5.50 -1.62
N TYR A 22 -4.41 6.64 -1.67
CA TYR A 22 -5.85 6.73 -1.47
C TYR A 22 -6.59 5.84 -2.47
N THR A 23 -7.61 5.16 -1.97
CA THR A 23 -8.42 4.19 -2.71
C THR A 23 -9.90 4.56 -2.61
N LEU A 24 -10.53 4.79 -3.76
CA LEU A 24 -11.98 4.96 -3.88
C LEU A 24 -12.70 3.70 -3.40
N ASN A 25 -13.87 3.84 -2.76
CA ASN A 25 -14.63 2.73 -2.16
C ASN A 25 -14.78 1.52 -3.11
N GLU A 26 -15.18 1.74 -4.36
CA GLU A 26 -15.32 0.71 -5.41
C GLU A 26 -14.04 -0.08 -5.73
N ASN A 27 -12.88 0.52 -5.45
CA ASN A 27 -11.56 -0.03 -5.73
C ASN A 27 -10.90 -0.60 -4.48
N ARG A 28 -11.52 -0.50 -3.30
CA ARG A 28 -11.00 -1.14 -2.09
C ARG A 28 -11.29 -2.63 -2.12
N LYS A 29 -10.34 -3.42 -1.65
CA LYS A 29 -10.40 -4.88 -1.58
C LYS A 29 -9.92 -5.33 -0.22
N THR A 30 -10.57 -6.36 0.30
CA THR A 30 -10.12 -7.08 1.49
C THR A 30 -8.82 -7.84 1.19
N VAL A 31 -8.01 -8.05 2.21
CA VAL A 31 -6.75 -8.79 2.09
C VAL A 31 -7.03 -10.29 2.10
N SER A 32 -7.17 -10.87 0.91
CA SER A 32 -7.41 -12.30 0.73
C SER A 32 -6.13 -13.14 0.93
N ALA A 33 -6.29 -14.45 1.12
CA ALA A 33 -5.16 -15.38 1.24
C ALA A 33 -4.23 -15.35 0.01
N PHE A 34 -4.82 -15.20 -1.18
CA PHE A 34 -4.10 -14.98 -2.43
C PHE A 34 -3.19 -13.75 -2.36
N VAL A 35 -3.71 -12.60 -1.90
CA VAL A 35 -2.92 -11.36 -1.78
C VAL A 35 -1.75 -11.55 -0.83
N LYS A 36 -1.97 -12.19 0.33
CA LYS A 36 -0.88 -12.44 1.31
C LYS A 36 0.24 -13.30 0.72
N ARG A 37 -0.13 -14.38 0.02
CA ARG A 37 0.83 -15.30 -0.62
C ARG A 37 1.61 -14.61 -1.74
N ASP A 38 0.91 -13.93 -2.64
CA ASP A 38 1.53 -13.31 -3.80
C ASP A 38 2.36 -12.07 -3.40
N TYR A 39 1.95 -11.35 -2.36
CA TYR A 39 2.75 -10.29 -1.74
C TYR A 39 4.05 -10.85 -1.17
N LEU A 40 3.99 -11.95 -0.41
CA LEU A 40 5.18 -12.62 0.10
C LEU A 40 6.09 -13.10 -1.04
N GLY A 41 5.52 -13.70 -2.08
CA GLY A 41 6.27 -14.15 -3.25
C GLY A 41 6.93 -13.01 -4.02
N TYR A 42 6.28 -11.85 -4.13
CA TYR A 42 6.84 -10.73 -4.87
C TYR A 42 7.85 -9.91 -4.04
N PHE A 43 7.51 -9.55 -2.80
CA PHE A 43 8.31 -8.64 -1.99
C PHE A 43 9.29 -9.35 -1.04
N GLY A 44 9.17 -10.67 -0.86
CA GLY A 44 10.00 -11.44 0.07
C GLY A 44 9.70 -11.16 1.56
N VAL A 45 8.65 -10.39 1.85
CA VAL A 45 8.25 -10.00 3.22
C VAL A 45 6.80 -10.42 3.49
N ARG A 46 6.50 -10.80 4.73
CA ARG A 46 5.14 -11.19 5.12
C ARG A 46 4.21 -9.97 5.12
N PHE A 47 2.96 -10.18 4.73
CA PHE A 47 1.91 -9.19 4.87
C PHE A 47 1.57 -9.02 6.36
N GLY A 48 2.06 -7.94 6.97
CA GLY A 48 2.02 -7.69 8.41
C GLY A 48 0.90 -6.76 8.86
N ASP A 49 0.90 -6.48 10.17
CA ASP A 49 0.19 -5.38 10.83
C ASP A 49 -1.33 -5.35 10.64
N GLN A 50 -1.95 -6.48 10.25
CA GLN A 50 -3.39 -6.60 10.02
C GLN A 50 -4.24 -6.62 11.30
N ASN A 51 -3.61 -6.55 12.46
CA ASN A 51 -4.28 -6.37 13.75
C ASN A 51 -3.94 -5.00 14.36
N LYS A 52 -3.27 -4.12 13.61
CA LYS A 52 -2.77 -2.83 14.09
C LYS A 52 -3.65 -1.73 13.54
N THR A 53 -4.25 -0.96 14.45
CA THR A 53 -5.11 0.17 14.10
C THR A 53 -4.39 1.28 13.33
N TRP A 54 -3.06 1.33 13.40
CA TRP A 54 -2.22 2.30 12.70
C TRP A 54 -1.80 1.86 11.28
N ALA A 55 -2.22 0.68 10.80
CA ALA A 55 -1.96 0.21 9.45
C ALA A 55 -3.28 0.03 8.67
N PRO A 56 -3.27 0.17 7.33
CA PRO A 56 -4.44 -0.15 6.54
C PRO A 56 -4.75 -1.66 6.51
N HIS A 57 -6.02 -2.02 6.57
CA HIS A 57 -6.50 -3.40 6.46
C HIS A 57 -7.05 -3.73 5.07
N GLN A 58 -6.85 -2.81 4.12
CA GLN A 58 -7.38 -2.91 2.77
C GLN A 58 -6.28 -2.68 1.73
N VAL A 59 -6.50 -3.24 0.54
CA VAL A 59 -5.62 -3.07 -0.62
C VAL A 59 -6.44 -2.54 -1.80
N CYS A 60 -5.80 -1.80 -2.70
CA CYS A 60 -6.48 -1.33 -3.90
C CYS A 60 -6.55 -2.43 -4.97
N LYS A 61 -7.63 -2.42 -5.75
CA LYS A 61 -7.86 -3.29 -6.91
C LYS A 61 -6.64 -3.35 -7.83
N THR A 62 -6.00 -2.20 -8.06
CA THR A 62 -4.79 -2.09 -8.90
C THR A 62 -3.65 -2.95 -8.36
N CYS A 63 -3.32 -2.88 -7.07
CA CYS A 63 -2.25 -3.71 -6.49
C CYS A 63 -2.58 -5.20 -6.56
N THR A 64 -3.83 -5.56 -6.25
CA THR A 64 -4.31 -6.94 -6.34
C THR A 64 -4.16 -7.50 -7.76
N GLU A 65 -4.60 -6.77 -8.78
CA GLU A 65 -4.47 -7.22 -10.17
C GLU A 65 -3.04 -7.24 -10.66
N HIS A 66 -2.21 -6.30 -10.20
CA HIS A 66 -0.80 -6.28 -10.56
C HIS A 66 -0.05 -7.49 -10.02
N LEU A 67 -0.31 -7.89 -8.77
CA LEU A 67 0.21 -9.13 -8.19
C LEU A 67 -0.28 -10.34 -8.97
N ARG A 68 -1.59 -10.43 -9.28
CA ARG A 68 -2.16 -11.51 -10.10
C ARG A 68 -1.54 -11.62 -11.48
N GLN A 69 -1.33 -10.49 -12.16
CA GLN A 69 -0.68 -10.46 -13.47
C GLN A 69 0.78 -10.90 -13.38
N TRP A 70 1.48 -10.56 -12.30
CA TRP A 70 2.85 -11.01 -12.07
C TRP A 70 2.90 -12.53 -11.85
N THR A 71 2.06 -13.06 -10.96
CA THR A 71 1.99 -14.50 -10.65
C THR A 71 1.60 -15.34 -11.87
N THR A 72 0.82 -14.77 -12.80
CA THR A 72 0.42 -15.43 -14.05
C THR A 72 1.39 -15.17 -15.22
N GLY A 73 2.50 -14.49 -14.98
CA GLY A 73 3.50 -14.17 -16.01
C GLY A 73 3.07 -13.11 -17.03
N LYS A 74 1.85 -12.56 -16.94
CA LYS A 74 1.36 -11.48 -17.81
C LYS A 74 2.09 -10.16 -17.59
N ARG A 75 2.74 -10.00 -16.44
CA ARG A 75 3.50 -8.81 -16.07
C ARG A 75 4.85 -9.19 -15.48
N LYS A 76 5.90 -8.49 -15.91
CA LYS A 76 7.28 -8.73 -15.43
C LYS A 76 7.51 -8.20 -14.00
N SER A 77 7.00 -7.02 -13.68
CA SER A 77 7.19 -6.39 -12.37
C SER A 77 6.10 -5.35 -12.06
N LEU A 78 5.91 -5.06 -10.77
CA LEU A 78 5.16 -3.91 -10.28
C LEU A 78 6.00 -2.62 -10.47
N LYS A 79 5.35 -1.45 -10.32
CA LYS A 79 6.00 -0.14 -10.40
C LYS A 79 7.05 0.11 -9.29
N PHE A 80 7.03 -0.70 -8.24
CA PHE A 80 7.92 -0.63 -7.10
C PHE A 80 8.42 -2.03 -6.73
N GLY A 81 9.65 -2.09 -6.22
CA GLY A 81 10.29 -3.31 -5.72
C GLY A 81 10.17 -3.46 -4.20
N VAL A 82 9.95 -2.35 -3.49
CA VAL A 82 9.68 -2.34 -2.04
C VAL A 82 8.29 -1.75 -1.85
N PRO A 83 7.39 -2.40 -1.09
CA PRO A 83 6.04 -1.89 -0.86
C PRO A 83 6.08 -0.71 0.12
N MET A 84 4.93 -0.08 0.33
CA MET A 84 4.76 0.87 1.43
C MET A 84 5.11 0.17 2.76
N VAL A 85 5.92 0.82 3.59
CA VAL A 85 6.26 0.34 4.93
C VAL A 85 5.55 1.21 5.95
N TRP A 86 4.65 0.59 6.72
CA TRP A 86 3.92 1.21 7.81
C TRP A 86 4.68 1.04 9.11
N ARG A 87 4.71 2.07 9.95
CA ARG A 87 5.20 2.01 11.32
C ARG A 87 4.21 2.75 12.21
N GLU A 88 4.21 2.39 13.48
CA GLU A 88 3.41 3.08 14.47
C GLU A 88 3.86 4.54 14.60
N PRO A 89 2.96 5.53 14.39
CA PRO A 89 3.32 6.92 14.51
C PRO A 89 3.62 7.27 15.97
N PRO A 90 4.74 7.97 16.26
CA PRO A 90 5.08 8.40 17.62
C PRO A 90 4.09 9.44 18.15
N ASN A 91 3.44 10.18 17.24
CA ASN A 91 2.38 11.13 17.56
C ASN A 91 1.42 11.31 16.37
N HIS A 92 0.24 11.85 16.65
CA HIS A 92 -0.81 12.06 15.65
C HIS A 92 -0.75 13.40 14.90
N PHE A 93 0.19 14.29 15.22
CA PHE A 93 0.23 15.66 14.70
C PHE A 93 1.15 15.79 13.49
N ASP A 94 2.42 15.42 13.68
CA ASP A 94 3.49 15.72 12.70
C ASP A 94 3.96 14.47 11.94
N ASP A 95 3.59 13.27 12.41
CA ASP A 95 4.06 12.00 11.84
C ASP A 95 2.93 11.00 11.57
N CYS A 96 1.67 11.46 11.57
CA CYS A 96 0.53 10.64 11.20
C CYS A 96 0.08 10.91 9.77
N TYR A 97 0.34 9.98 8.87
CA TYR A 97 -0.08 10.06 7.47
C TYR A 97 -1.58 10.21 7.30
N PHE A 98 -2.36 9.50 8.11
CA PHE A 98 -3.81 9.58 8.05
C PHE A 98 -4.36 10.94 8.50
N TYR A 99 -3.57 11.71 9.26
CA TYR A 99 -3.88 13.09 9.59
C TYR A 99 -3.39 14.05 8.50
N LEU A 100 -2.16 13.88 8.02
CA LEU A 100 -1.49 14.82 7.11
C LEU A 100 -1.98 14.75 5.66
N VAL A 101 -2.45 13.59 5.20
CA VAL A 101 -2.91 13.44 3.82
C VAL A 101 -4.29 14.06 3.65
N ASN A 102 -4.37 15.20 2.99
CA ASN A 102 -5.66 15.76 2.59
C ASN A 102 -6.18 15.07 1.32
N ILE A 103 -7.22 14.26 1.46
CA ILE A 103 -7.86 13.56 0.33
C ILE A 103 -9.00 14.35 -0.31
N THR A 104 -9.30 15.54 0.21
CA THR A 104 -10.41 16.38 -0.28
C THR A 104 -10.16 16.76 -1.73
N GLY A 105 -11.13 16.47 -2.60
CA GLY A 105 -11.04 16.76 -4.03
C GLY A 105 -10.33 15.70 -4.87
N ILE A 106 -9.85 14.60 -4.26
CA ILE A 106 -9.39 13.43 -5.03
C ILE A 106 -10.58 12.79 -5.72
N ASN A 107 -10.48 12.61 -7.04
CA ASN A 107 -11.42 11.85 -7.86
C ASN A 107 -10.68 10.90 -8.80
N ARG A 108 -11.44 10.09 -9.54
CA ARG A 108 -10.89 9.09 -10.47
C ARG A 108 -9.96 9.67 -11.54
N ASN A 109 -10.17 10.93 -11.93
CA ASN A 109 -9.45 11.58 -13.04
C ASN A 109 -8.18 12.29 -12.59
N ASN A 110 -8.11 12.75 -11.34
CA ASN A 110 -6.96 13.50 -10.85
C ASN A 110 -6.04 12.71 -9.90
N ARG A 111 -6.43 11.52 -9.42
CA ARG A 111 -5.66 10.72 -8.44
C ARG A 111 -4.18 10.55 -8.80
N SER A 112 -3.84 10.35 -10.07
CA SER A 112 -2.44 10.17 -10.51
C SER A 112 -1.57 11.41 -10.33
N LYS A 113 -2.18 12.60 -10.18
CA LYS A 113 -1.50 13.88 -9.96
C LYS A 113 -1.23 14.16 -8.49
N TRP A 114 -1.81 13.38 -7.58
CA TRP A 114 -1.67 13.59 -6.15
C TRP A 114 -0.32 13.08 -5.64
N THR A 115 0.32 13.93 -4.85
CA THR A 115 1.56 13.61 -4.17
C THR A 115 1.25 13.29 -2.71
N TYR A 116 1.85 12.22 -2.21
CA TYR A 116 1.73 11.79 -0.82
C TYR A 116 3.03 12.15 -0.07
N PRO A 117 2.94 12.57 1.20
CA PRO A 117 4.10 12.93 2.00
C PRO A 117 5.00 11.71 2.24
N GLY A 118 6.30 11.96 2.39
CA GLY A 118 7.22 10.99 2.99
C GLY A 118 7.39 11.35 4.46
N LEU A 119 7.13 10.40 5.36
CA LEU A 119 7.18 10.60 6.81
C LEU A 119 8.21 9.66 7.45
N VAL A 120 8.54 9.86 8.73
CA VAL A 120 9.48 8.96 9.42
C VAL A 120 8.79 7.64 9.77
N SER A 121 7.53 7.73 10.15
CA SER A 121 6.67 6.57 10.40
C SER A 121 6.28 5.81 9.13
N GLU A 122 6.55 6.37 7.95
CA GLU A 122 6.14 5.76 6.71
C GLU A 122 7.16 5.91 5.60
N ARG A 123 7.66 4.78 5.11
CA ARG A 123 8.54 4.79 3.95
C ARG A 123 7.73 4.46 2.71
N ARG A 124 7.68 5.45 1.80
CA ARG A 124 7.01 5.32 0.50
C ARG A 124 7.57 4.14 -0.30
N PRO A 125 6.76 3.54 -1.20
CA PRO A 125 7.23 2.45 -2.05
C PRO A 125 8.46 2.87 -2.85
N VAL A 126 9.49 2.02 -2.87
CA VAL A 126 10.71 2.29 -3.63
C VAL A 126 10.51 1.80 -5.07
N PRO A 127 10.61 2.68 -6.09
CA PRO A 127 10.45 2.29 -7.48
C PRO A 127 11.34 1.10 -7.85
N SER A 128 10.82 0.20 -8.68
CA SER A 128 11.63 -0.87 -9.25
C SER A 128 12.63 -0.25 -10.22
N LEU A 129 13.88 -0.72 -10.20
CA LEU A 129 14.88 -0.28 -11.17
C LEU A 129 14.36 -0.64 -12.58
N ARG A 130 14.24 0.36 -13.46
CA ARG A 130 13.67 0.19 -14.81
C ARG A 130 14.35 -0.99 -15.52
N GLY A 131 13.54 -1.93 -16.03
CA GLY A 131 14.02 -3.06 -16.83
C GLY A 131 14.59 -4.25 -16.05
N SER A 132 14.73 -4.15 -14.73
CA SER A 132 15.16 -5.30 -13.92
C SER A 132 13.98 -6.23 -13.63
N ALA A 133 14.16 -7.52 -13.92
CA ALA A 133 13.38 -8.55 -13.24
C ALA A 133 13.54 -8.32 -11.74
N ASN A 134 12.47 -8.49 -10.95
CA ASN A 134 12.58 -8.38 -9.51
C ASN A 134 13.65 -9.38 -9.04
N PRO A 135 14.81 -8.93 -8.51
CA PRO A 135 15.95 -9.80 -8.27
C PRO A 135 15.67 -10.83 -7.16
N ASN A 136 14.58 -10.64 -6.41
CA ASN A 136 14.29 -11.45 -5.25
C ASN A 136 13.58 -12.77 -5.56
N VAL A 137 12.82 -12.92 -6.65
CA VAL A 137 12.06 -14.16 -6.90
C VAL A 137 11.73 -14.34 -8.39
N SER A 138 12.21 -15.44 -8.99
CA SER A 138 11.74 -15.96 -10.28
C SER A 138 10.25 -16.30 -10.19
N PRO A 139 9.42 -16.05 -11.23
CA PRO A 139 8.05 -16.55 -11.27
C PRO A 139 8.09 -18.07 -11.03
N GLY A 140 7.58 -18.50 -9.88
CA GLY A 140 7.65 -19.90 -9.49
C GLY A 140 7.04 -20.78 -10.56
N THR A 141 7.87 -21.65 -11.12
CA THR A 141 7.46 -22.84 -11.86
C THR A 141 6.35 -23.50 -11.07
N ARG A 142 5.17 -23.65 -11.70
CA ARG A 142 4.14 -24.56 -11.20
C ARG A 142 4.80 -25.93 -11.09
N ALA A 143 5.08 -26.39 -9.88
CA ALA A 143 5.29 -27.81 -9.67
C ALA A 143 3.99 -28.51 -10.10
N LEU A 144 4.14 -29.43 -11.05
CA LEU A 144 3.09 -30.32 -11.54
C LEU A 144 2.50 -31.15 -10.40
#